data_AF-S4P2X3-F1
#
_entry.id   AF-S4P2X3-F1
#
_cell.length_a   1.000
_cell.length_b   1.000
_cell.length_c   1.000
_cell.angle_alpha   90.00
_cell.angle_beta   90.00
_cell.angle_gamma   90.00
#
_symmetry.space_group_name_H-M   'P 1'
#
loop_
_entity.id
_entity.type
_entity.pdbx_description
1 polymer ?
#
loop_
_entity_poly.entity_id
_entity_poly.type
_entity_poly.pdbx_seq_one_letter_code
_entity_poly.pdbx_strand_id
1 'polypeptide(L)' 'PLDTVELEKLASRKLKINAKETMRIAEKLYTQGLISYPRTETNEFPKEMNLGHSMQTGDPNWGAFAQNILDSGGP' A
#
# COMPACT_ATOMS: atom_id res chain seq x y z
N PRO A 1 5.93 -4.25 -4.70
CA PRO A 1 4.61 -4.08 -4.03
C PRO A 1 4.58 -4.87 -2.73
N LEU A 2 3.61 -4.60 -1.85
CA LEU A 2 3.46 -5.32 -0.58
C LEU A 2 2.59 -6.57 -0.78
N ASP A 3 3.14 -7.75 -0.50
CA ASP A 3 2.39 -9.00 -0.53
C ASP A 3 1.65 -9.27 0.80
N THR A 4 0.79 -10.29 0.78
CA THR A 4 -0.06 -10.67 1.93
C THR A 4 0.76 -11.02 3.17
N VAL A 5 1.85 -11.76 3.00
CA VAL A 5 2.66 -12.30 4.11
C VAL A 5 3.46 -11.18 4.76
N GLU A 6 4.04 -10.28 3.96
CA GLU A 6 4.78 -9.14 4.46
C GLU A 6 3.84 -8.11 5.12
N LEU A 7 2.61 -7.92 4.61
CA LEU A 7 1.60 -7.12 5.28
C LEU A 7 1.29 -7.65 6.69
N GLU A 8 1.00 -8.94 6.83
CA GLU A 8 0.71 -9.56 8.13
C GLU A 8 1.91 -9.46 9.11
N LYS A 9 3.13 -9.73 8.64
CA LYS A 9 4.35 -9.61 9.44
C LYS A 9 4.61 -8.18 9.89
N LEU A 10 4.43 -7.18 9.03
CA LEU A 10 4.67 -5.78 9.35
C LEU A 10 3.59 -5.25 10.31
N ALA A 11 2.32 -5.56 10.06
CA ALA A 11 1.22 -5.18 10.94
C ALA A 11 1.42 -5.72 12.37
N SER A 12 1.82 -6.98 12.51
CA SER A 12 2.13 -7.56 13.81
C SER A 12 3.33 -6.89 14.49
N ARG A 13 4.45 -6.72 13.77
CA ARG A 13 5.68 -6.17 14.36
C ARG A 13 5.56 -4.70 14.74
N LYS A 14 4.98 -3.88 13.85
CA LYS A 14 4.96 -2.42 13.93
C LYS A 14 3.68 -1.86 14.55
N LEU A 15 2.54 -2.46 14.25
CA LEU A 15 1.22 -1.97 14.68
C LEU A 15 0.58 -2.82 15.79
N LYS A 16 1.18 -3.97 16.13
CA LYS A 16 0.68 -4.93 17.14
C LYS A 16 -0.70 -5.51 16.80
N ILE A 17 -1.03 -5.61 15.51
CA ILE A 17 -2.28 -6.20 15.02
C ILE A 17 -2.00 -7.65 14.59
N ASN A 18 -2.84 -8.60 15.02
CA ASN A 18 -2.70 -10.00 14.61
C ASN A 18 -3.10 -10.21 13.14
N ALA A 19 -2.68 -11.33 12.55
CA ALA A 19 -2.89 -11.62 11.12
C ALA A 19 -4.39 -11.64 10.72
N LYS A 20 -5.24 -12.30 11.52
CA LYS A 20 -6.67 -12.40 11.25
C LYS A 20 -7.34 -11.02 11.19
N GLU A 21 -7.01 -10.16 12.15
CA GLU A 21 -7.55 -8.80 12.21
C GLU A 21 -6.98 -7.91 11.11
N THR A 22 -5.70 -8.06 10.79
CA THR A 22 -5.05 -7.37 9.66
C THR A 22 -5.78 -7.66 8.36
N MET A 23 -6.06 -8.93 8.06
CA MET A 23 -6.76 -9.33 6.84
C MET A 23 -8.21 -8.84 6.82
N ARG A 24 -8.91 -8.87 7.96
CA ARG A 24 -10.27 -8.33 8.08
C ARG A 24 -10.32 -6.83 7.77
N ILE A 25 -9.36 -6.06 8.29
CA ILE A 25 -9.27 -4.62 8.03
C ILE A 25 -8.91 -4.37 6.56
N ALA A 26 -7.93 -5.11 6.02
CA ALA A 26 -7.50 -4.96 4.63
C ALA A 26 -8.65 -5.26 3.64
N GLU A 27 -9.44 -6.31 3.88
CA GLU A 27 -10.63 -6.61 3.07
C GLU A 27 -11.65 -5.48 3.12
N LYS A 28 -11.90 -4.90 4.29
CA LYS A 28 -12.80 -3.75 4.42
C LYS A 28 -12.30 -2.53 3.62
N LEU A 29 -11.00 -2.23 3.68
CA LEU A 29 -10.40 -1.12 2.92
C LEU A 29 -10.46 -1.38 1.41
N TYR A 30 -10.31 -2.63 0.98
CA TYR A 30 -10.48 -3.03 -0.41
C TYR A 30 -11.93 -2.80 -0.87
N THR A 31 -12.94 -3.22 -0.10
CA THR A 31 -14.35 -2.97 -0.42
C THR A 31 -14.67 -1.47 -0.52
N GLN A 32 -13.96 -0.64 0.23
CA GLN A 32 -14.09 0.83 0.17
C GLN A 32 -13.34 1.46 -1.01
N GLY A 33 -12.60 0.67 -1.79
CA GLY A 33 -11.81 1.16 -2.92
C GLY A 33 -10.52 1.90 -2.53
N LEU A 34 -10.07 1.76 -1.28
CA LEU A 34 -8.91 2.49 -0.75
C LEU A 34 -7.58 1.77 -1.03
N ILE A 35 -7.60 0.44 -1.13
CA ILE A 35 -6.42 -0.37 -1.42
C ILE A 35 -6.74 -1.38 -2.53
N SER A 36 -5.71 -1.84 -3.23
CA SER A 36 -5.81 -3.01 -4.12
C SER A 36 -6.08 -4.28 -3.33
N TYR A 37 -6.54 -5.32 -4.02
CA TYR A 37 -6.89 -6.59 -3.40
C TYR A 37 -5.74 -7.15 -2.54
N PRO A 38 -5.95 -7.40 -1.23
CA PRO A 38 -4.87 -7.60 -0.27
C PRO A 38 -4.37 -9.06 -0.20
N ARG A 39 -5.01 -9.99 -0.91
CA ARG A 39 -4.62 -11.40 -0.99
C ARG A 39 -3.93 -11.65 -2.33
N THR A 40 -2.67 -11.26 -2.40
CA THR A 40 -1.82 -11.48 -3.57
C THR A 40 -0.43 -11.97 -3.15
N GLU A 41 0.14 -12.83 -3.99
CA GLU A 41 1.56 -13.24 -3.96
C GLU A 41 2.38 -12.39 -4.94
N THR A 42 1.73 -11.52 -5.74
CA THR A 42 2.40 -10.66 -6.70
C THR A 42 3.11 -9.51 -5.99
N ASN A 43 4.43 -9.52 -6.10
CA ASN A 43 5.32 -8.48 -5.57
C ASN A 43 5.80 -7.49 -6.63
N GLU A 44 5.30 -7.58 -7.87
CA GLU A 44 5.59 -6.68 -8.99
C GLU A 44 4.36 -5.85 -9.41
N PHE A 45 4.56 -4.60 -9.82
CA PHE A 45 3.49 -3.80 -10.42
C PHE A 45 3.35 -4.17 -11.91
N PRO A 46 2.12 -4.29 -12.45
CA PRO A 46 1.94 -4.47 -13.89
C PRO A 46 2.58 -3.30 -14.65
N LYS A 47 3.24 -3.58 -15.78
CA LYS A 47 3.87 -2.53 -16.62
C LYS A 47 2.87 -1.47 -17.11
N GLU A 48 1.60 -1.85 -17.22
CA GLU A 48 0.50 -1.00 -17.67
C GLU A 48 -0.09 -0.14 -16.54
N MET A 49 0.28 -0.41 -15.29
CA MET A 49 -0.23 0.34 -14.14
C MET A 49 0.47 1.70 -14.07
N ASN A 50 -0.31 2.77 -14.27
CA ASN A 50 0.18 4.13 -14.10
C ASN A 50 0.29 4.49 -12.60
N LEU A 51 1.46 4.27 -12.02
CA LEU A 51 1.74 4.56 -10.61
C LEU A 51 1.69 6.06 -10.27
N GLY A 52 1.92 6.94 -11.26
CA GLY A 52 1.90 8.38 -11.06
C GLY A 52 0.54 8.90 -10.63
N HIS A 53 -0.55 8.36 -11.20
CA HIS A 53 -1.91 8.74 -10.82
C HIS A 53 -2.31 8.29 -9.41
N SER A 54 -1.69 7.23 -8.88
CA SER A 54 -1.96 6.72 -7.54
C SER A 54 -1.13 7.42 -6.45
N MET A 55 -0.31 8.42 -6.82
CA MET A 55 0.58 9.09 -5.89
C MET A 55 -0.18 10.11 -5.02
N GLN A 56 -0.05 9.98 -3.71
CA GLN A 56 -0.82 10.77 -2.74
C GLN A 56 -0.06 12.05 -2.32
N THR A 57 -0.05 13.06 -3.18
CA THR A 57 0.67 14.33 -2.92
C THR A 57 -0.08 15.31 -2.03
N GLY A 58 -1.39 15.13 -1.84
CA GLY A 58 -2.24 16.03 -1.07
C GLY A 58 -2.26 15.80 0.44
N ASP A 59 -1.64 14.73 0.96
CA ASP A 59 -1.66 14.44 2.40
C ASP A 59 -0.62 15.28 3.16
N PRO A 60 -0.96 15.92 4.29
CA PRO A 60 -0.02 16.76 5.02
C PRO A 60 1.15 15.99 5.67
N ASN A 61 1.01 14.68 5.90
CA ASN A 61 2.02 13.88 6.60
C ASN A 61 3.05 13.28 5.63
N TRP A 62 2.62 12.86 4.43
CA TRP A 62 3.50 12.18 3.45
C TRP A 62 3.46 12.77 2.04
N GLY A 63 2.61 13.76 1.76
CA GLY A 63 2.42 14.33 0.43
C GLY A 63 3.69 14.95 -0.16
N ALA A 64 4.50 15.62 0.67
CA ALA A 64 5.79 16.17 0.24
C ALA A 64 6.77 15.06 -0.22
N PHE A 65 6.78 13.92 0.48
CA PHE A 65 7.60 12.77 0.08
C PHE A 65 7.12 12.18 -1.25
N ALA A 66 5.80 12.07 -1.43
CA ALA A 66 5.18 11.57 -2.64
C ALA A 66 5.45 12.50 -3.85
N GLN A 67 5.41 13.81 -3.66
CA GLN A 67 5.73 14.80 -4.70
C GLN A 67 7.20 14.68 -5.15
N ASN A 68 8.13 14.54 -4.20
CA ASN A 68 9.55 14.36 -4.52
C ASN A 68 9.82 13.13 -5.39
N ILE A 69 9.06 12.03 -5.19
CA ILE A 69 9.16 10.82 -6.02
C ILE A 69 8.74 11.11 -7.47
N LEU A 70 7.66 11.87 -7.68
CA LEU A 70 7.23 12.24 -9.04
C LEU A 70 8.25 13.13 -9.74
N ASP A 71 8.81 14.09 -9.00
CA ASP A 71 9.73 15.08 -9.56
C ASP A 71 11.11 14.48 -9.86
N SER A 72 11.57 13.52 -9.03
CA SER A 72 12.93 12.96 -9.12
C SER A 72 12.99 11.58 -9.79
N GLY A 73 11.86 11.00 -10.21
CA GLY A 73 11.80 9.70 -10.87
C GLY A 73 11.85 8.48 -9.94
N GLY A 74 11.61 8.68 -8.63
CA GLY A 74 11.69 7.64 -7.59
C GLY A 74 13.12 7.31 -7.14
N PRO A 75 13.26 6.48 -6.08
CA PRO A 75 14.56 5.95 -5.65
C PRO A 75 15.15 4.95 -6.64
#